data_AF-A0A8J6CD09-F1
#
_entry.id   AF-A0A8J6CD09-F1
#
_cell.length_a   1.000
_cell.length_b   1.000
_cell.length_c   1.000
_cell.angle_alpha   90.00
_cell.angle_beta   90.00
_cell.angle_gamma   90.00
#
_symmetry.space_group_name_H-M   'P 1'
#
loop_
_entity.id
_entity.type
_entity.pdbx_description
1 polymer ?
#
loop_
_entity_poly.entity_id
_entity_poly.type
_entity_poly.pdbx_seq_one_letter_code
_entity_poly.pdbx_strand_id
1 'polypeptide(L)'
;MACTPAEAARLLEEIDGRPAASQGVRVEALQPLWSGMGGVFLLDGRVILKKALFAPPGVGGQNPLSLARYTASYRTEARFYELHAARLLAPPVSIELPRPLRTCVHGDAEWANMLFRRDVDGRLVAQLYDFQFVGRAPPTKDVAYLLYTATDAPYGSAEERSLVAHYHAELTSVLHARGIAPPGLAAFEQSLDVASADLARFLVGWGWWARPGLAARTRKLLDELDGGTQLSASLYATALAAARPASFGRRAGRGGAA
;
A
#
# COMPACT_ATOMS: atom_id res chain seq x y z
N MET A 1 -8.99 -15.95 -13.50
CA MET A 1 -7.83 -15.67 -14.39
C MET A 1 -6.88 -16.85 -14.29
N ALA A 2 -6.51 -17.49 -15.40
CA ALA A 2 -5.57 -18.61 -15.39
C ALA A 2 -4.10 -18.10 -15.32
N CYS A 3 -3.20 -18.92 -14.77
CA CYS A 3 -1.77 -18.78 -14.98
C CYS A 3 -1.32 -19.98 -15.82
N THR A 4 -0.98 -19.73 -17.09
CA THR A 4 -0.49 -20.79 -17.97
C THR A 4 0.94 -21.19 -17.58
N PRO A 5 1.40 -22.41 -17.88
CA PRO A 5 2.79 -22.82 -17.64
C PRO A 5 3.81 -21.86 -18.29
N ALA A 6 3.50 -21.31 -19.47
CA ALA A 6 4.36 -20.33 -20.13
C ALA A 6 4.38 -18.95 -19.42
N GLU A 7 3.28 -18.53 -18.81
CA GLU A 7 3.30 -17.35 -17.92
C GLU A 7 4.03 -17.64 -16.61
N ALA A 8 3.84 -18.83 -16.03
CA ALA A 8 4.49 -19.24 -14.80
C ALA A 8 6.01 -19.30 -14.96
N ALA A 9 6.51 -19.86 -16.06
CA ALA A 9 7.92 -19.86 -16.39
C ALA A 9 8.47 -18.43 -16.51
N ARG A 10 7.78 -17.52 -17.21
CA ARG A 10 8.18 -16.10 -17.28
C ARG A 10 8.22 -15.41 -15.91
N LEU A 11 7.26 -15.68 -15.05
CA LEU A 11 7.26 -15.13 -13.68
C LEU A 11 8.43 -15.68 -12.85
N LEU A 12 8.74 -16.97 -12.97
CA LEU A 12 9.90 -17.58 -12.30
C LEU A 12 11.22 -17.03 -12.86
N GLU A 13 11.32 -16.80 -14.17
CA GLU A 13 12.46 -16.14 -14.81
C GLU A 13 12.72 -14.74 -14.25
N GLU A 14 11.66 -13.94 -14.11
CA GLU A 14 11.74 -12.60 -13.53
C GLU A 14 12.20 -12.62 -12.07
N ILE A 15 11.79 -13.64 -11.30
CA ILE A 15 12.12 -13.77 -9.88
C ILE A 15 13.56 -14.27 -9.69
N ASP A 16 13.96 -15.28 -10.47
CA ASP A 16 15.26 -15.96 -10.31
C ASP A 16 16.38 -15.31 -11.12
N GLY A 17 16.05 -14.42 -12.06
CA GLY A 17 17.02 -13.76 -12.94
C GLY A 17 17.73 -14.73 -13.89
N ARG A 18 17.13 -15.92 -14.14
CA ARG A 18 17.66 -16.96 -15.02
C ARG A 18 16.52 -17.59 -15.84
N PRO A 19 16.79 -18.05 -17.08
CA PRO A 19 15.78 -18.72 -17.91
C PRO A 19 15.17 -19.93 -17.18
N ALA A 20 13.85 -20.04 -17.21
CA ALA A 20 13.08 -21.15 -16.65
C ALA A 20 12.48 -21.91 -17.83
N ALA A 21 12.65 -23.23 -17.84
CA ALA A 21 12.05 -24.05 -18.88
C ALA A 21 10.52 -23.93 -18.81
N SER A 22 9.89 -23.54 -19.91
CA SER A 22 8.43 -23.42 -19.99
C SER A 22 7.70 -24.76 -19.88
N GLN A 23 8.39 -25.86 -20.23
CA GLN A 23 7.93 -27.23 -20.02
C GLN A 23 8.32 -27.70 -18.62
N GLY A 24 7.32 -28.07 -17.82
CA GLY A 24 7.53 -28.72 -16.52
C GLY A 24 7.23 -27.87 -15.29
N VAL A 25 6.95 -26.56 -15.42
CA VAL A 25 6.53 -25.73 -14.28
C VAL A 25 5.18 -26.22 -13.77
N ARG A 26 5.15 -26.70 -12.53
CA ARG A 26 3.91 -27.08 -11.85
C ARG A 26 3.20 -25.81 -11.39
N VAL A 27 1.98 -25.62 -11.89
CA VAL A 27 1.11 -24.50 -11.53
C VAL A 27 -0.09 -25.03 -10.76
N GLU A 28 -0.30 -24.51 -9.56
CA GLU A 28 -1.48 -24.80 -8.74
C GLU A 28 -2.12 -23.47 -8.31
N ALA A 29 -3.41 -23.31 -8.58
CA ALA A 29 -4.15 -22.13 -8.15
C ALA A 29 -4.64 -22.33 -6.71
N LEU A 30 -4.14 -21.52 -5.78
CA LEU A 30 -4.50 -21.63 -4.36
C LEU A 30 -5.77 -20.86 -4.04
N GLN A 31 -5.85 -19.59 -4.50
CA GLN A 31 -6.96 -18.72 -4.16
C GLN A 31 -7.20 -17.66 -5.25
N PRO A 32 -8.44 -17.45 -5.73
CA PRO A 32 -8.75 -16.30 -6.57
C PRO A 32 -8.75 -15.00 -5.77
N LEU A 33 -8.26 -13.91 -6.36
CA LEU A 33 -8.47 -12.57 -5.81
C LEU A 33 -9.88 -12.06 -6.14
N TRP A 34 -10.34 -11.07 -5.37
CA TRP A 34 -11.67 -10.49 -5.51
C TRP A 34 -12.01 -10.09 -6.94
N SER A 35 -13.26 -10.35 -7.32
CA SER A 35 -13.81 -9.98 -8.62
C SER A 35 -12.98 -10.49 -9.82
N GLY A 36 -12.18 -11.55 -9.64
CA GLY A 36 -11.33 -12.10 -10.69
C GLY A 36 -10.11 -11.23 -11.07
N MET A 37 -9.71 -10.31 -10.19
CA MET A 37 -8.56 -9.41 -10.38
C MET A 37 -7.19 -10.10 -10.23
N GLY A 38 -7.17 -11.43 -10.18
CA GLY A 38 -5.94 -12.21 -10.08
C GLY A 38 -6.11 -13.47 -9.25
N GLY A 39 -5.00 -13.99 -8.73
CA GLY A 39 -4.97 -15.14 -7.84
C GLY A 39 -3.63 -15.29 -7.13
N VAL A 40 -3.65 -16.10 -6.09
CA VAL A 40 -2.47 -16.66 -5.43
C VAL A 40 -2.24 -18.04 -6.03
N PHE A 41 -1.01 -18.29 -6.48
CA PHE A 41 -0.61 -19.50 -7.18
C PHE A 41 0.61 -20.12 -6.48
N LEU A 42 0.71 -21.44 -6.48
CA LEU A 42 1.91 -22.17 -6.14
C LEU A 42 2.60 -22.57 -7.46
N LEU A 43 3.79 -21.99 -7.70
CA LEU A 43 4.62 -22.26 -8.87
C LEU A 43 5.88 -22.99 -8.40
N ASP A 44 6.03 -24.28 -8.73
CA ASP A 44 7.15 -25.13 -8.28
C ASP A 44 7.45 -25.02 -6.76
N GLY A 45 6.40 -25.04 -5.95
CA GLY A 45 6.49 -24.95 -4.48
C GLY A 45 6.65 -23.53 -3.94
N ARG A 46 6.67 -22.50 -4.79
CA ARG A 46 6.76 -21.08 -4.39
C ARG A 46 5.41 -20.40 -4.50
N VAL A 47 5.01 -19.70 -3.44
CA VAL A 47 3.76 -18.93 -3.45
C VAL A 47 3.97 -17.61 -4.17
N ILE A 48 3.26 -17.42 -5.27
CA ILE A 48 3.29 -16.24 -6.13
C ILE A 48 1.92 -15.60 -6.17
N LEU A 49 1.88 -14.30 -5.92
CA LEU A 49 0.69 -13.50 -6.12
C LEU A 49 0.70 -12.87 -7.51
N LYS A 50 -0.29 -13.20 -8.34
CA LYS A 50 -0.52 -12.56 -9.65
C LYS A 50 -1.76 -11.68 -9.54
N LYS A 51 -1.58 -10.37 -9.67
CA LYS A 51 -2.66 -9.39 -9.67
C LYS A 51 -2.71 -8.64 -10.98
N ALA A 52 -3.91 -8.50 -11.54
CA ALA A 52 -4.17 -7.60 -12.64
C ALA A 52 -4.54 -6.22 -12.12
N LEU A 53 -3.91 -5.19 -12.69
CA LEU A 53 -4.22 -3.80 -12.38
C LEU A 53 -5.47 -3.31 -13.12
N PHE A 54 -5.84 -3.98 -14.21
CA PHE A 54 -7.03 -3.70 -15.01
C PHE A 54 -7.87 -4.98 -15.15
N ALA A 55 -9.20 -4.83 -15.07
CA ALA A 55 -10.11 -5.94 -15.27
C ALA A 55 -9.90 -6.54 -16.68
N PRO A 56 -9.57 -7.82 -16.82
CA PRO A 56 -9.50 -8.45 -18.13
C PRO A 56 -10.90 -8.43 -18.78
N PRO A 57 -10.99 -8.24 -20.11
CA PRO A 57 -12.26 -8.36 -20.82
C PRO A 57 -12.93 -9.71 -20.53
N GLY A 58 -14.23 -9.73 -20.25
CA GLY A 58 -15.01 -10.97 -20.10
C GLY A 58 -14.90 -11.68 -18.74
N VAL A 59 -14.26 -11.08 -17.72
CA VAL A 59 -14.32 -11.62 -16.36
C VAL A 59 -15.69 -11.29 -15.75
N GLY A 60 -16.63 -12.23 -15.90
CA GLY A 60 -17.97 -12.16 -15.31
C GLY A 60 -17.92 -12.11 -13.78
N GLY A 61 -18.81 -11.30 -13.18
CA GLY A 61 -18.98 -11.19 -11.73
C GLY A 61 -18.44 -9.93 -11.07
N GLN A 62 -17.82 -9.01 -11.83
CA GLN A 62 -17.46 -7.70 -11.28
C GLN A 62 -18.71 -6.83 -11.15
N ASN A 63 -19.06 -6.43 -9.93
CA ASN A 63 -20.01 -5.33 -9.75
C ASN A 63 -19.39 -4.07 -10.40
N PRO A 64 -20.01 -3.48 -11.43
CA PRO A 64 -19.47 -2.32 -12.14
C PRO A 64 -19.14 -1.16 -11.20
N LEU A 65 -19.90 -1.01 -10.11
CA LEU A 65 -19.66 0.00 -9.08
C LEU A 65 -18.37 -0.27 -8.31
N SER A 66 -18.08 -1.53 -7.97
CA SER A 66 -16.84 -1.89 -7.26
C SER A 66 -15.61 -1.66 -8.14
N LEU A 67 -15.66 -2.04 -9.41
CA LEU A 67 -14.57 -1.78 -10.37
C LEU A 67 -14.35 -0.28 -10.58
N ALA A 68 -15.43 0.50 -10.73
CA ALA A 68 -15.33 1.95 -10.88
C ALA A 68 -14.71 2.60 -9.64
N ARG A 69 -15.10 2.18 -8.43
CA ARG A 69 -14.54 2.66 -7.16
C ARG A 69 -13.06 2.31 -7.02
N TYR A 70 -12.69 1.08 -7.34
CA TYR A 70 -11.31 0.62 -7.30
C TYR A 70 -10.44 1.44 -8.28
N THR A 71 -10.88 1.56 -9.54
CA THR A 71 -10.19 2.35 -10.57
C THR A 71 -10.03 3.81 -10.16
N ALA A 72 -11.08 4.42 -9.59
CA ALA A 72 -11.03 5.79 -9.10
C ALA A 72 -10.02 5.96 -7.95
N SER A 73 -9.95 4.99 -7.02
CA SER A 73 -8.98 5.00 -5.92
C SER A 73 -7.55 5.01 -6.44
N TYR A 74 -7.20 4.09 -7.34
CA TYR A 74 -5.86 4.02 -7.93
C TYR A 74 -5.50 5.25 -8.76
N ARG A 75 -6.46 5.82 -9.52
CA ARG A 75 -6.22 7.07 -10.26
C ARG A 75 -5.96 8.24 -9.32
N THR A 76 -6.67 8.31 -8.20
CA THR A 76 -6.50 9.36 -7.20
C THR A 76 -5.15 9.23 -6.50
N GLU A 77 -4.77 8.00 -6.14
CA GLU A 77 -3.44 7.68 -5.60
C GLU A 77 -2.34 8.07 -6.59
N ALA A 78 -2.41 7.61 -7.84
CA ALA A 78 -1.43 7.93 -8.87
C ALA A 78 -1.27 9.44 -9.05
N ARG A 79 -2.39 10.18 -9.14
CA ARG A 79 -2.38 11.66 -9.22
C ARG A 79 -1.76 12.32 -7.99
N PHE A 80 -2.01 11.78 -6.79
CA PHE A 80 -1.40 12.29 -5.57
C PHE A 80 0.13 12.18 -5.65
N TYR A 81 0.64 11.01 -6.04
CA TYR A 81 2.07 10.85 -6.21
C TYR A 81 2.61 11.75 -7.34
N GLU A 82 1.95 11.79 -8.51
CA GLU A 82 2.28 12.59 -9.70
C GLU A 82 2.37 14.11 -9.45
N LEU A 83 1.42 14.67 -8.71
CA LEU A 83 1.27 16.13 -8.60
C LEU A 83 1.75 16.70 -7.27
N HIS A 84 1.72 15.90 -6.20
CA HIS A 84 1.94 16.37 -4.84
C HIS A 84 3.16 15.73 -4.20
N ALA A 85 3.30 14.39 -4.23
CA ALA A 85 4.42 13.72 -3.55
C ALA A 85 5.79 14.20 -4.03
N ALA A 86 5.99 14.44 -5.34
CA ALA A 86 7.26 14.99 -5.85
C ALA A 86 7.67 16.31 -5.20
N ARG A 87 6.70 17.18 -4.91
CA ARG A 87 6.96 18.50 -4.33
C ARG A 87 7.31 18.40 -2.85
N LEU A 88 6.84 17.34 -2.20
CA LEU A 88 7.03 17.06 -0.79
C LEU A 88 8.33 16.30 -0.51
N LEU A 89 8.91 15.68 -1.55
CA LEU A 89 10.21 15.02 -1.50
C LEU A 89 11.30 16.02 -1.90
N ALA A 90 12.37 16.13 -1.12
CA ALA A 90 13.47 17.06 -1.34
C ALA A 90 14.78 16.31 -1.59
N PRO A 91 15.57 16.64 -2.63
CA PRO A 91 15.23 17.55 -3.74
C PRO A 91 14.05 17.00 -4.58
N PRO A 92 13.38 17.82 -5.41
CA PRO A 92 12.23 17.39 -6.19
C PRO A 92 12.64 16.24 -7.13
N VAL A 93 12.33 15.02 -6.72
CA VAL A 93 12.61 13.84 -7.52
C VAL A 93 11.53 13.80 -8.59
N SER A 94 11.91 13.95 -9.87
CA SER A 94 11.05 13.52 -10.98
C SER A 94 10.54 12.12 -10.60
N ILE A 95 9.23 11.85 -10.67
CA ILE A 95 8.61 10.70 -9.97
C ILE A 95 8.96 9.36 -10.63
N GLU A 96 10.23 9.04 -10.65
CA GLU A 96 10.74 7.75 -10.32
C GLU A 96 11.03 7.77 -8.83
N LEU A 97 10.06 7.28 -8.03
CA LEU A 97 10.34 6.87 -6.64
C LEU A 97 11.70 6.15 -6.63
N PRO A 98 12.67 6.59 -5.81
CA PRO A 98 14.04 6.09 -5.88
C PRO A 98 14.04 4.57 -5.84
N ARG A 99 14.61 3.90 -6.86
CA ARG A 99 15.02 2.49 -6.69
C ARG A 99 16.07 2.53 -5.56
N PRO A 100 15.84 1.89 -4.40
CA PRO A 100 15.19 0.59 -4.22
C PRO A 100 13.77 0.56 -3.60
N LEU A 101 13.10 1.70 -3.43
CA LEU A 101 11.82 1.85 -2.73
C LEU A 101 10.57 1.56 -3.60
N ARG A 102 10.65 0.54 -4.46
CA ARG A 102 9.46 -0.07 -5.09
C ARG A 102 9.36 -1.51 -4.60
N THR A 103 8.87 -1.69 -3.39
CA THR A 103 8.61 -3.02 -2.82
C THR A 103 7.25 -3.53 -3.26
N CYS A 104 7.06 -4.85 -3.19
CA CYS A 104 5.71 -5.41 -3.18
C CYS A 104 5.10 -5.06 -1.82
N VAL A 105 4.10 -4.18 -1.81
CA VAL A 105 3.36 -3.79 -0.60
C VAL A 105 2.05 -4.54 -0.55
N HIS A 106 1.57 -4.82 0.67
CA HIS A 106 0.22 -5.32 0.90
C HIS A 106 -0.83 -4.29 0.47
N GLY A 107 -0.59 -3.01 0.73
CA GLY A 107 -1.48 -1.91 0.39
C GLY A 107 -2.68 -1.74 1.33
N ASP A 108 -2.80 -2.64 2.31
CA ASP A 108 -3.85 -2.65 3.36
C ASP A 108 -3.33 -3.36 4.61
N ALA A 109 -2.11 -3.04 5.01
CA ALA A 109 -1.35 -3.72 6.07
C ALA A 109 -1.85 -3.34 7.48
N GLU A 110 -3.16 -3.46 7.71
CA GLU A 110 -3.74 -3.33 9.04
C GLU A 110 -3.48 -4.58 9.89
N TRP A 111 -3.39 -4.43 11.21
CA TRP A 111 -3.21 -5.58 12.11
C TRP A 111 -4.35 -6.60 11.98
N ALA A 112 -5.55 -6.15 11.60
CA ALA A 112 -6.71 -7.00 11.37
C ALA A 112 -6.55 -7.91 10.14
N ASN A 113 -5.55 -7.68 9.29
CA ASN A 113 -5.17 -8.51 8.15
C ASN A 113 -3.92 -9.37 8.44
N MET A 114 -3.58 -9.56 9.72
CA MET A 114 -2.42 -10.31 10.18
C MET A 114 -2.81 -11.42 11.15
N LEU A 115 -2.34 -12.64 10.88
CA LEU A 115 -2.41 -13.77 11.80
C LEU A 115 -1.02 -14.04 12.37
N PHE A 116 -0.94 -14.10 13.69
CA PHE A 116 0.32 -14.36 14.39
C PHE A 116 0.40 -15.81 14.83
N ARG A 117 1.55 -16.44 14.61
CA ARG A 117 1.90 -17.75 15.18
C ARG A 117 3.30 -17.72 15.79
N ARG A 118 3.60 -18.65 16.67
CA ARG A 118 4.99 -18.90 17.10
C ARG A 118 5.61 -19.99 16.24
N ASP A 119 6.83 -19.76 15.80
CA ASP A 119 7.66 -20.74 15.10
C ASP A 119 8.20 -21.78 16.09
N VAL A 120 8.85 -22.85 15.59
CA VAL A 120 9.42 -23.92 16.44
C VAL A 120 10.43 -23.39 17.47
N ASP A 121 11.17 -22.36 17.10
CA ASP A 121 12.15 -21.61 17.91
C ASP A 121 11.52 -20.45 18.71
N GLY A 122 10.19 -20.40 18.81
CA GLY A 122 9.43 -19.46 19.65
C GLY A 122 9.25 -18.05 19.06
N ARG A 123 9.92 -17.77 17.94
CA ARG A 123 9.82 -16.51 17.19
C ARG A 123 8.39 -16.23 16.73
N LEU A 124 7.90 -15.01 16.91
CA LEU A 124 6.58 -14.61 16.41
C LEU A 124 6.65 -14.39 14.90
N VAL A 125 5.78 -15.04 14.15
CA VAL A 125 5.67 -14.93 12.69
C VAL A 125 4.29 -14.41 12.35
N ALA A 126 4.23 -13.31 11.60
CA ALA A 126 3.00 -12.79 11.03
C ALA A 126 2.76 -13.43 9.64
N GLN A 127 1.52 -13.84 9.40
CA GLN A 127 0.99 -14.20 8.09
C GLN A 127 -0.02 -13.14 7.68
N LEU A 128 0.12 -12.62 6.48
CA LEU A 128 -0.77 -11.59 5.96
C LEU A 128 -1.84 -12.25 5.07
N TYR A 129 -3.03 -11.67 5.07
CA TYR A 129 -4.14 -12.03 4.19
C TYR A 129 -4.87 -10.78 3.73
N ASP A 130 -5.78 -10.94 2.76
CA ASP A 130 -6.51 -9.83 2.12
C ASP A 130 -5.65 -8.90 1.23
N PHE A 131 -4.95 -9.50 0.28
CA PHE A 131 -4.11 -8.82 -0.71
C PHE A 131 -4.90 -8.08 -1.80
N GLN A 132 -6.11 -7.61 -1.53
CA GLN A 132 -6.94 -6.89 -2.50
C GLN A 132 -6.29 -5.60 -3.02
N PHE A 133 -5.45 -4.94 -2.20
CA PHE A 133 -4.74 -3.71 -2.54
C PHE A 133 -3.24 -3.88 -2.87
N VAL A 134 -2.75 -5.13 -2.92
CA VAL A 134 -1.33 -5.44 -3.17
C VAL A 134 -0.82 -4.79 -4.45
N GLY A 135 0.42 -4.30 -4.42
CA GLY A 135 0.96 -3.56 -5.55
C GLY A 135 2.39 -3.12 -5.33
N ARG A 136 2.87 -2.23 -6.20
CA ARG A 136 4.19 -1.61 -6.08
C ARG A 136 4.04 -0.24 -5.44
N ALA A 137 4.71 -0.02 -4.31
CA ALA A 137 4.79 1.28 -3.65
C ALA A 137 6.06 1.36 -2.79
N PRO A 138 6.37 2.52 -2.18
CA PRO A 138 7.37 2.59 -1.13
C PRO A 138 7.01 1.67 0.05
N PRO A 139 8.00 1.04 0.72
CA PRO A 139 7.73 0.19 1.88
C PRO A 139 7.01 0.95 3.00
N THR A 140 7.18 2.29 3.05
CA THR A 140 6.51 3.15 4.01
C THR A 140 5.00 3.20 3.87
N LYS A 141 4.41 2.72 2.76
CA LYS A 141 2.94 2.59 2.63
C LYS A 141 2.38 1.62 3.68
N ASP A 142 2.94 0.41 3.76
CA ASP A 142 2.50 -0.58 4.75
C ASP A 142 2.88 -0.17 6.18
N VAL A 143 4.02 0.52 6.36
CA VAL A 143 4.43 1.07 7.66
C VAL A 143 3.44 2.12 8.15
N ALA A 144 2.95 3.01 7.27
CA ALA A 144 1.93 4.00 7.62
C ALA A 144 0.63 3.33 8.10
N TYR A 145 0.19 2.25 7.44
CA TYR A 145 -0.95 1.44 7.88
C TYR A 145 -0.73 0.80 9.24
N LEU A 146 0.44 0.18 9.45
CA LEU A 146 0.78 -0.44 10.73
C LEU A 146 0.84 0.58 11.87
N LEU A 147 1.53 1.70 11.68
CA LEU A 147 1.59 2.76 12.69
C LEU A 147 0.21 3.36 12.98
N TYR A 148 -0.67 3.43 11.98
CA TYR A 148 -2.02 3.96 12.17
C TYR A 148 -2.95 2.99 12.92
N THR A 149 -2.86 1.70 12.60
CA THR A 149 -3.84 0.69 13.05
C THR A 149 -3.37 -0.13 14.25
N ALA A 150 -2.07 -0.38 14.39
CA ALA A 150 -1.50 -1.33 15.34
C ALA A 150 -0.86 -0.67 16.58
N THR A 151 -0.85 0.67 16.65
CA THR A 151 -0.30 1.41 17.78
C THR A 151 -1.13 2.66 18.08
N ASP A 152 -1.02 3.12 19.33
CA ASP A 152 -1.58 4.38 19.84
C ASP A 152 -0.49 5.43 20.08
N ALA A 153 0.76 5.13 19.68
CA ALA A 153 1.90 6.01 19.84
C ALA A 153 1.61 7.40 19.23
N PRO A 154 1.72 8.48 20.01
CA PRO A 154 1.53 9.82 19.48
C PRO A 154 2.55 10.14 18.39
N TYR A 155 2.14 10.95 17.42
CA TYR A 155 3.06 11.46 16.40
C TYR A 155 4.24 12.20 17.04
N GLY A 156 5.46 11.89 16.61
CA GLY A 156 6.68 12.47 17.14
C GLY A 156 6.99 12.03 18.58
N SER A 157 6.37 10.97 19.09
CA SER A 157 6.73 10.38 20.38
C SER A 157 8.05 9.60 20.30
N ALA A 158 8.67 9.34 21.46
CA ALA A 158 9.83 8.47 21.54
C ALA A 158 9.50 7.02 21.12
N GLU A 159 8.29 6.57 21.41
CA GLU A 159 7.79 5.25 21.01
C GLU A 159 7.67 5.14 19.49
N GLU A 160 6.99 6.08 18.83
CA GLU A 160 6.86 6.07 17.36
C GLU A 160 8.24 6.13 16.69
N ARG A 161 9.13 7.02 17.16
CA ARG A 161 10.51 7.08 16.65
C ARG A 161 11.25 5.77 16.82
N SER A 162 11.09 5.09 17.95
CA SER A 162 11.72 3.78 18.19
C SER A 162 11.21 2.71 17.23
N LEU A 163 9.89 2.68 16.97
CA LEU A 163 9.28 1.74 16.02
C LEU A 163 9.77 1.98 14.58
N VAL A 164 9.79 3.25 14.15
CA VAL A 164 10.28 3.65 12.82
C VAL A 164 11.77 3.33 12.66
N ALA A 165 12.58 3.65 13.66
CA ALA A 165 14.01 3.36 13.65
C ALA A 165 14.29 1.85 13.62
N HIS A 166 13.51 1.05 14.37
CA HIS A 166 13.63 -0.41 14.34
C HIS A 166 13.32 -0.98 12.95
N TYR A 167 12.19 -0.58 12.34
CA TYR A 167 11.84 -1.03 10.99
C TYR A 167 12.91 -0.62 9.96
N HIS A 168 13.40 0.62 10.04
CA HIS A 168 14.45 1.12 9.15
C HIS A 168 15.76 0.34 9.28
N ALA A 169 16.16 -0.02 10.50
CA ALA A 169 17.36 -0.82 10.76
C ALA A 169 17.23 -2.23 10.15
N GLU A 170 16.09 -2.90 10.34
CA GLU A 170 15.83 -4.23 9.75
C GLU A 170 15.80 -4.17 8.22
N LEU A 171 15.12 -3.18 7.63
CA LEU A 171 15.12 -2.96 6.19
C LEU A 171 16.54 -2.73 5.66
N THR A 172 17.32 -1.89 6.34
CA THR A 172 18.71 -1.59 5.98
C THR A 172 19.57 -2.86 5.97
N SER A 173 19.45 -3.69 7.01
CA SER A 173 20.14 -4.98 7.10
C SER A 173 19.82 -5.89 5.91
N VAL A 174 18.53 -6.05 5.59
CA VAL A 174 18.07 -6.88 4.46
C VAL A 174 18.55 -6.34 3.10
N LEU A 175 18.54 -5.02 2.91
CA LEU A 175 19.00 -4.41 1.66
C LEU A 175 20.51 -4.56 1.48
N HIS A 176 21.31 -4.33 2.54
CA HIS A 176 22.75 -4.57 2.52
C HIS A 176 23.09 -6.02 2.19
N ALA A 177 22.41 -6.99 2.80
CA ALA A 177 22.60 -8.41 2.51
C ALA A 177 22.33 -8.77 1.03
N ARG A 178 21.57 -7.93 0.32
CA ARG A 178 21.27 -8.07 -1.11
C ARG A 178 22.14 -7.19 -2.01
N GLY A 179 23.14 -6.50 -1.46
CA GLY A 179 23.99 -5.57 -2.22
C GLY A 179 23.28 -4.31 -2.68
N ILE A 180 22.16 -3.94 -2.03
CA ILE A 180 21.36 -2.77 -2.36
C ILE A 180 21.63 -1.68 -1.32
N ALA A 181 21.95 -0.47 -1.79
CA ALA A 181 22.13 0.70 -0.91
C ALA A 181 20.78 1.11 -0.28
N PRO A 182 20.66 1.11 1.06
CA PRO A 182 19.42 1.51 1.73
C PRO A 182 19.29 3.03 1.76
N PRO A 183 18.07 3.57 1.88
CA PRO A 183 17.89 4.99 2.16
C PRO A 183 18.40 5.33 3.56
N GLY A 184 18.87 6.56 3.76
CA GLY A 184 19.08 7.09 5.11
C GLY A 184 17.75 7.24 5.88
N LEU A 185 17.82 7.25 7.21
CA LEU A 185 16.63 7.34 8.07
C LEU A 185 15.77 8.58 7.74
N ALA A 186 16.39 9.74 7.53
CA ALA A 186 15.66 10.96 7.18
C ALA A 186 14.85 10.84 5.87
N ALA A 187 15.42 10.22 4.85
CA ALA A 187 14.71 9.98 3.58
C ALA A 187 13.57 8.95 3.75
N PHE A 188 13.78 7.95 4.61
CA PHE A 188 12.74 7.00 4.98
C PHE A 188 11.58 7.68 5.73
N GLU A 189 11.88 8.55 6.69
CA GLU A 189 10.87 9.33 7.42
C GLU A 189 10.10 10.28 6.50
N GLN A 190 10.76 10.92 5.54
CA GLN A 190 10.09 11.74 4.53
C GLN A 190 9.14 10.91 3.65
N SER A 191 9.57 9.71 3.23
CA SER A 191 8.73 8.76 2.50
C SER A 191 7.54 8.28 3.36
N LEU A 192 7.70 8.20 4.68
CA LEU A 192 6.64 7.85 5.63
C LEU A 192 5.64 8.99 5.81
N ASP A 193 6.08 10.25 5.83
CA ASP A 193 5.21 11.41 5.86
C ASP A 193 4.29 11.44 4.62
N VAL A 194 4.85 11.23 3.43
CA VAL A 194 4.09 11.13 2.16
C VAL A 194 3.10 9.96 2.17
N ALA A 195 3.54 8.77 2.57
CA ALA A 195 2.68 7.59 2.65
C ALA A 195 1.52 7.79 3.64
N SER A 196 1.78 8.51 4.73
CA SER A 196 0.76 8.84 5.73
C SER A 196 -0.27 9.85 5.19
N ALA A 197 0.16 10.84 4.41
CA ALA A 197 -0.77 11.72 3.72
C ALA A 197 -1.64 10.99 2.69
N ASP A 198 -1.07 10.01 1.97
CA ASP A 198 -1.85 9.13 1.08
C ASP A 198 -2.90 8.31 1.84
N LEU A 199 -2.53 7.74 2.99
CA LEU A 199 -3.46 7.02 3.87
C LEU A 199 -4.57 7.96 4.39
N ALA A 200 -4.22 9.16 4.86
CA ALA A 200 -5.21 10.14 5.32
C ALA A 200 -6.18 10.54 4.20
N ARG A 201 -5.67 10.81 2.99
CA ARG A 201 -6.45 11.07 1.79
C ARG A 201 -7.41 9.91 1.49
N PHE A 202 -6.93 8.67 1.56
CA PHE A 202 -7.74 7.48 1.36
C PHE A 202 -8.89 7.42 2.38
N LEU A 203 -8.60 7.48 3.68
CA LEU A 203 -9.61 7.40 4.76
C LEU A 203 -10.68 8.51 4.65
N VAL A 204 -10.26 9.75 4.38
CA VAL A 204 -11.20 10.88 4.15
C VAL A 204 -12.10 10.61 2.94
N GLY A 205 -11.56 10.01 1.88
CA GLY A 205 -12.34 9.57 0.71
C GLY A 205 -13.51 8.64 1.07
N TRP A 206 -13.31 7.78 2.07
CA TRP A 206 -14.31 6.86 2.64
C TRP A 206 -15.21 7.50 3.72
N GLY A 207 -15.02 8.77 4.04
CA GLY A 207 -15.78 9.50 5.05
C GLY A 207 -15.31 9.21 6.48
N TRP A 208 -14.10 8.65 6.65
CA TRP A 208 -13.48 8.43 7.95
C TRP A 208 -12.49 9.55 8.23
N TRP A 209 -12.50 10.08 9.45
CA TRP A 209 -11.51 11.05 9.87
C TRP A 209 -10.29 10.33 10.44
N ALA A 210 -9.11 10.75 10.00
CA ALA A 210 -7.84 10.23 10.49
C ALA A 210 -7.70 10.46 12.00
N ARG A 211 -7.22 9.44 12.73
CA ARG A 211 -6.80 9.57 14.14
C ARG A 211 -5.76 10.70 14.29
N PRO A 212 -5.64 11.33 15.48
CA PRO A 212 -4.78 12.51 15.68
C PRO A 212 -3.33 12.37 15.20
N GLY A 213 -2.70 11.21 15.38
CA GLY A 213 -1.32 10.98 14.94
C GLY A 213 -1.14 11.06 13.42
N LEU A 214 -2.06 10.45 12.66
CA LEU A 214 -2.07 10.50 11.20
C LEU A 214 -2.39 11.92 10.69
N ALA A 215 -3.30 12.62 11.36
CA ALA A 215 -3.62 14.02 11.06
C ALA A 215 -2.42 14.96 11.32
N ALA A 216 -1.67 14.75 12.41
CA ALA A 216 -0.49 15.54 12.75
C ALA A 216 0.63 15.37 11.70
N ARG A 217 0.92 14.13 11.30
CA ARG A 217 1.90 13.82 10.25
C ARG A 217 1.53 14.43 8.90
N THR A 218 0.25 14.36 8.53
CA THR A 218 -0.26 14.96 7.28
C THR A 218 -0.20 16.48 7.32
N ARG A 219 -0.49 17.12 8.47
CA ARG A 219 -0.47 18.58 8.60
C ARG A 219 0.92 19.16 8.35
N LYS A 220 1.96 18.60 8.97
CA LYS A 220 3.35 19.01 8.74
C LYS A 220 3.68 19.08 7.25
N LEU A 221 3.31 18.03 6.52
CA LEU A 221 3.55 17.90 5.08
C LEU A 221 2.79 18.95 4.25
N LEU A 222 1.56 19.27 4.65
CA LEU A 222 0.73 20.28 3.97
C LEU A 222 1.24 21.69 4.24
N ASP A 223 1.65 21.98 5.49
CA ASP A 223 2.24 23.27 5.87
C ASP A 223 3.54 23.53 5.09
N GLU A 224 4.36 22.50 4.84
CA GLU A 224 5.56 22.58 3.99
C GLU A 224 5.21 22.88 2.50
N LEU A 225 4.05 22.44 2.03
CA LEU A 225 3.61 22.62 0.64
C LEU A 225 3.00 24.00 0.37
N ASP A 226 2.27 24.56 1.33
CA ASP A 226 1.49 25.81 1.16
C ASP A 226 1.95 26.98 2.04
N GLY A 227 3.08 26.82 2.75
CA GLY A 227 3.63 27.85 3.63
C GLY A 227 2.84 28.06 4.92
N GLY A 228 2.05 27.06 5.34
CA GLY A 228 1.22 27.13 6.55
C GLY A 228 -0.11 27.88 6.35
N THR A 229 -0.54 28.05 5.10
CA THR A 229 -1.77 28.79 4.77
C THR A 229 -2.95 27.83 4.78
N GLN A 230 -3.42 27.50 5.99
CA GLN A 230 -4.43 26.48 6.24
C GLN A 230 -5.67 26.58 5.32
N LEU A 231 -5.90 25.55 4.49
CA LEU A 231 -7.26 25.19 4.12
C LEU A 231 -7.89 24.48 5.34
N SER A 232 -9.07 24.91 5.78
CA SER A 232 -9.80 24.24 6.87
C SER A 232 -10.00 22.74 6.57
N ALA A 233 -10.23 21.92 7.60
CA ALA A 233 -10.57 20.50 7.40
C ALA A 233 -11.77 20.31 6.44
N SER A 234 -12.71 21.26 6.44
CA SER A 234 -13.82 21.33 5.47
C SER A 234 -13.39 21.73 4.06
N LEU A 235 -12.35 22.55 3.89
CA LEU A 235 -11.78 22.91 2.59
C LEU A 235 -10.89 21.80 2.02
N TYR A 236 -10.14 21.06 2.85
CA TYR A 236 -9.47 19.83 2.41
C TYR A 236 -10.48 18.74 2.05
N ALA A 237 -11.52 18.54 2.87
CA ALA A 237 -12.61 17.64 2.53
C ALA A 237 -13.33 18.08 1.25
N THR A 238 -13.49 19.38 1.02
CA THR A 238 -14.07 19.95 -0.22
C THR A 238 -13.14 19.78 -1.42
N ALA A 239 -11.83 20.01 -1.29
CA ALA A 239 -10.85 19.83 -2.36
C ALA A 239 -10.69 18.35 -2.73
N LEU A 240 -10.64 17.46 -1.74
CA LEU A 240 -10.64 16.01 -1.91
C LEU A 240 -12.00 15.49 -2.43
N ALA A 241 -13.11 16.10 -2.04
CA ALA A 241 -14.43 15.80 -2.57
C ALA A 241 -14.65 16.34 -3.99
N ALA A 242 -14.06 17.48 -4.34
CA ALA A 242 -14.06 18.04 -5.70
C ALA A 242 -13.20 17.19 -6.64
N ALA A 243 -12.21 16.49 -6.10
CA ALA A 243 -11.46 15.44 -6.80
C ALA A 243 -12.23 14.10 -6.91
N ARG A 244 -13.44 13.97 -6.35
CA ARG A 244 -14.26 12.75 -6.53
C ARG A 244 -14.80 12.68 -7.96
N PRO A 245 -14.75 11.50 -8.61
CA PRO A 245 -15.67 11.21 -9.68
C PRO A 245 -17.11 11.26 -9.14
N ALA A 246 -18.02 11.85 -9.91
CA ALA A 246 -19.44 11.93 -9.58
C ALA A 246 -20.07 10.53 -9.48
N SER A 247 -20.01 9.89 -8.30
CA SER A 247 -20.88 8.78 -7.84
C SER A 247 -20.33 8.10 -6.58
N PHE A 248 -20.24 8.83 -5.46
CA PHE A 248 -20.20 8.19 -4.14
C PHE A 248 -21.55 8.43 -3.45
N GLY A 249 -22.48 7.49 -3.63
CA GLY A 249 -23.76 7.49 -2.92
C GLY A 249 -23.54 7.38 -1.41
N ARG A 250 -24.15 8.29 -0.65
CA ARG A 250 -24.18 8.22 0.82
C ARG A 250 -24.77 6.87 1.24
N ARG A 251 -24.06 6.11 2.08
CA ARG A 251 -24.74 5.15 2.96
C ARG A 251 -25.56 5.98 3.95
N ALA A 252 -26.88 5.90 3.85
CA ALA A 252 -27.76 6.41 4.90
C ALA A 252 -27.37 5.73 6.23
N GLY A 253 -27.19 6.54 7.27
CA GLY A 253 -26.83 6.05 8.59
C GLY A 253 -27.87 5.05 9.08
N ARG A 254 -27.40 3.96 9.71
CA ARG A 254 -28.25 3.16 10.58
C ARG A 254 -28.56 4.03 11.80
N GLY A 255 -29.72 4.68 11.78
CA GLY A 255 -30.31 5.22 12.99
C GLY A 255 -30.64 4.07 13.92
N GLY A 256 -30.01 4.04 15.10
CA GLY A 256 -30.48 3.24 16.21
C GLY A 256 -31.79 3.85 16.69
N ALA A 257 -32.87 3.08 16.59
CA ALA A 257 -34.06 3.31 17.39
C ALA A 257 -33.76 2.78 18.80
N ALA A 258 -34.03 3.64 19.79
CA ALA A 258 -34.29 3.22 21.17
C ALA A 258 -35.54 2.34 21.23
#